data_AF-A0A085LFT0-F1
#
_entry.id   AF-A0A085LFT0-F1
#
_cell.length_a   1.000
_cell.length_b   1.000
_cell.length_c   1.000
_cell.angle_alpha   90.00
_cell.angle_beta   90.00
_cell.angle_gamma   90.00
#
_symmetry.space_group_name_H-M   'P 1'
#
loop_
_entity.id
_entity.type
_entity.pdbx_description
1 polymer ?
#
loop_
_entity_poly.entity_id
_entity_poly.type
_entity_poly.pdbx_seq_one_letter_code
_entity_poly.pdbx_strand_id
1 'polypeptide(L)'
;MSGRARVATAVAGVAAAGAYLATCLPRQVDAAITPSAQNAFAATKAGIRAMLPLQAAWSARGGSLASVGVLAGVEVAGRLLRRAGRAPGRAEMSET
;
A
#
# COMPACT_ATOMS: atom_id res chain seq x y z
N MET A 1 -22.21 1.78 -18.51
CA MET A 1 -20.84 2.30 -18.28
C MET A 1 -20.23 2.70 -19.62
N SER A 2 -19.83 3.96 -19.79
CA SER A 2 -19.26 4.46 -21.04
C SER A 2 -17.88 3.83 -21.30
N GLY A 3 -17.43 3.80 -22.57
CA GLY A 3 -16.11 3.25 -22.92
C GLY A 3 -14.95 3.93 -22.16
N ARG A 4 -15.04 5.25 -21.95
CA ARG A 4 -14.05 6.02 -21.18
C ARG A 4 -13.97 5.58 -19.72
N ALA A 5 -15.11 5.28 -19.09
CA ALA A 5 -15.15 4.81 -17.71
C ALA A 5 -14.48 3.44 -17.54
N ARG A 6 -14.64 2.53 -18.51
CA ARG A 6 -13.94 1.23 -18.52
C ARG A 6 -12.42 1.37 -18.64
N VAL A 7 -11.96 2.26 -19.52
CA VAL A 7 -10.52 2.54 -19.67
C VAL A 7 -9.95 3.11 -18.38
N ALA A 8 -10.65 4.06 -17.76
CA ALA A 8 -10.23 4.64 -16.49
C ALA A 8 -10.16 3.59 -15.36
N THR A 9 -11.15 2.70 -15.25
CA THR A 9 -11.10 1.59 -14.26
C THR A 9 -9.95 0.63 -14.55
N ALA A 10 -9.68 0.31 -15.82
CA ALA A 10 -8.58 -0.59 -16.17
C ALA A 10 -7.22 0.01 -15.82
N VAL A 11 -6.99 1.28 -16.17
CA VAL A 11 -5.76 2.01 -15.83
C VAL A 11 -5.58 2.08 -14.32
N ALA A 12 -6.63 2.43 -13.59
CA ALA A 12 -6.59 2.50 -12.13
C ALA A 12 -6.29 1.14 -11.49
N GLY A 13 -6.84 0.06 -12.04
CA GLY A 13 -6.57 -1.31 -11.60
C GLY A 13 -5.12 -1.73 -11.81
N VAL A 14 -4.55 -1.43 -12.99
CA VAL A 14 -3.12 -1.72 -13.28
C VAL A 14 -2.21 -0.94 -12.35
N ALA A 15 -2.48 0.35 -12.14
CA ALA A 15 -1.70 1.18 -11.23
C ALA A 15 -1.75 0.66 -9.78
N ALA A 16 -2.94 0.29 -9.30
CA ALA A 16 -3.13 -0.27 -7.97
C ALA A 16 -2.44 -1.63 -7.79
N ALA A 17 -2.52 -2.51 -8.79
CA ALA A 17 -1.81 -3.79 -8.79
C ALA A 17 -0.28 -3.61 -8.78
N GLY A 18 0.23 -2.66 -9.57
CA GLY A 18 1.64 -2.29 -9.55
C GLY A 18 2.08 -1.77 -8.18
N ALA A 19 1.28 -0.91 -7.55
CA ALA A 19 1.55 -0.40 -6.20
C ALA A 19 1.54 -1.52 -5.14
N TYR A 20 0.63 -2.50 -5.27
CA TYR A 20 0.61 -3.69 -4.41
C TYR A 20 1.92 -4.46 -4.50
N LEU A 21 2.33 -4.84 -5.72
CA LEU A 21 3.56 -5.58 -5.96
C LEU A 21 4.79 -4.81 -5.47
N ALA A 22 4.90 -3.52 -5.81
CA ALA A 22 6.01 -2.68 -5.37
C ALA A 22 6.12 -2.57 -3.84
N THR A 23 4.99 -2.69 -3.12
CA THR A 23 4.97 -2.58 -1.67
C THR A 23 5.43 -3.86 -0.98
N CYS A 24 5.01 -5.05 -1.46
CA CYS A 24 5.26 -6.30 -0.75
C CYS A 24 6.30 -7.23 -1.39
N LEU A 25 6.45 -7.21 -2.71
CA LEU A 25 7.25 -8.22 -3.42
C LEU A 25 8.72 -8.26 -3.00
N PRO A 26 9.45 -7.13 -2.86
CA PRO A 26 10.86 -7.18 -2.46
C PRO A 26 11.04 -7.88 -1.10
N ARG A 27 10.17 -7.60 -0.13
CA ARG A 27 10.27 -8.19 1.21
C ARG A 27 9.85 -9.65 1.26
N GLN A 28 8.93 -10.05 0.39
CA GLN A 28 8.58 -11.47 0.23
C GLN A 28 9.74 -12.24 -0.38
N VAL A 29 10.43 -11.66 -1.37
CA VAL A 29 11.65 -12.25 -1.97
C VAL A 29 12.75 -12.36 -0.92
N ASP A 30 13.03 -11.31 -0.15
CA ASP A 30 14.03 -11.34 0.93
C ASP A 30 13.74 -12.45 1.96
N ALA A 31 12.47 -12.64 2.34
CA ALA A 31 12.06 -13.68 3.26
C ALA A 31 12.14 -15.10 2.67
N ALA A 32 11.91 -15.24 1.36
CA ALA A 32 12.02 -16.50 0.65
C ALA A 32 13.47 -16.94 0.44
N ILE A 33 14.37 -15.99 0.11
CA ILE A 33 15.80 -16.25 -0.08
C ILE A 33 16.49 -16.46 1.28
N THR A 34 16.17 -15.62 2.25
CA THR A 34 16.80 -15.64 3.58
C THR A 34 15.73 -15.76 4.66
N PRO A 35 15.34 -16.99 5.03
CA PRO A 35 14.28 -17.22 6.01
C PRO A 35 14.78 -16.91 7.42
N SER A 36 14.48 -15.70 7.90
CA SER A 36 14.78 -15.24 9.27
C SER A 36 13.55 -14.60 9.90
N ALA A 37 13.50 -14.55 11.23
CA ALA A 37 12.40 -13.89 11.95
C ALA A 37 12.26 -12.41 11.54
N GLN A 38 13.38 -11.72 11.33
CA GLN A 38 13.41 -10.32 10.90
C GLN A 38 12.83 -10.15 9.49
N ASN A 39 13.19 -11.03 8.55
CA ASN A 39 12.68 -10.96 7.19
C ASN A 39 11.20 -11.35 7.11
N ALA A 40 10.78 -12.39 7.85
CA ALA A 40 9.38 -12.76 7.97
C ALA A 40 8.52 -11.61 8.53
N PHE A 41 8.99 -10.95 9.60
CA PHE A 41 8.31 -9.78 10.16
C PHE A 41 8.23 -8.62 9.16
N ALA A 42 9.33 -8.33 8.47
CA ALA A 42 9.37 -7.28 7.46
C ALA A 42 8.43 -7.56 6.28
N ALA A 43 8.35 -8.81 5.82
CA ALA A 43 7.44 -9.26 4.77
C ALA A 43 5.98 -9.13 5.19
N THR A 44 5.61 -9.59 6.39
CA THR A 44 4.26 -9.45 6.94
C THR A 44 3.86 -7.99 7.07
N LYS A 45 4.75 -7.16 7.62
CA LYS A 45 4.51 -5.71 7.73
C LYS A 45 4.32 -5.04 6.38
N ALA A 46 5.05 -5.47 5.35
CA ALA A 46 4.88 -5.00 3.99
C ALA A 46 3.55 -5.47 3.39
N GLY A 47 3.17 -6.74 3.60
CA GLY A 47 1.89 -7.29 3.17
C GLY A 47 0.68 -6.55 3.75
N ILE A 48 0.69 -6.27 5.06
CA ILE A 48 -0.37 -5.47 5.71
C ILE A 48 -0.50 -4.10 5.05
N ARG A 49 0.62 -3.44 4.73
CA ARG A 49 0.61 -2.14 4.05
C ARG A 49 0.13 -2.22 2.61
N ALA A 50 0.29 -3.37 1.96
CA ALA A 50 -0.13 -3.59 0.58
C ALA A 50 -1.64 -3.90 0.45
N MET A 51 -2.38 -4.09 1.55
CA MET A 51 -3.81 -4.42 1.49
C MET A 51 -4.66 -3.34 0.81
N LEU A 52 -4.41 -2.05 1.06
CA LEU A 52 -5.15 -0.95 0.42
C LEU A 52 -4.99 -0.94 -1.11
N PRO A 53 -3.76 -0.98 -1.67
CA PRO A 53 -3.61 -1.08 -3.12
C PRO A 53 -4.20 -2.37 -3.70
N LEU A 54 -4.19 -3.50 -2.97
CA LEU A 54 -4.87 -4.72 -3.41
C LEU A 54 -6.40 -4.54 -3.50
N GLN A 55 -7.01 -3.97 -2.46
CA GLN A 55 -8.44 -3.66 -2.42
C GLN A 55 -8.83 -2.66 -3.52
N ALA A 56 -7.96 -1.70 -3.83
CA ALA A 56 -8.17 -0.76 -4.93
C ALA A 56 -8.13 -1.47 -6.30
N ALA A 57 -7.19 -2.40 -6.51
CA ALA A 57 -7.12 -3.20 -7.73
C ALA A 57 -8.38 -4.04 -7.95
N TRP A 58 -8.91 -4.68 -6.90
CA TRP A 58 -10.17 -5.42 -7.00
C TRP A 58 -11.39 -4.52 -7.17
N SER A 59 -11.42 -3.37 -6.51
CA SER A 59 -12.50 -2.38 -6.70
C SER A 59 -12.54 -1.85 -8.13
N ALA A 60 -11.36 -1.61 -8.73
CA ALA A 60 -11.22 -1.23 -10.13
C ALA A 60 -11.72 -2.33 -11.07
N ARG A 61 -11.42 -3.60 -10.78
CA ARG A 61 -11.93 -4.77 -11.52
C ARG A 61 -13.45 -4.87 -11.45
N GLY A 62 -14.05 -4.52 -10.31
CA GLY A 62 -15.51 -4.43 -10.12
C GLY A 62 -16.16 -3.21 -10.80
N GLY A 63 -15.36 -2.30 -11.39
CA GLY A 63 -15.85 -1.13 -12.10
C GLY A 63 -16.11 0.11 -11.24
N SER A 64 -15.77 0.09 -9.94
CA SER A 64 -16.03 1.20 -9.02
C SER A 64 -14.84 2.15 -8.89
N LEU A 65 -14.80 3.19 -9.73
CA LEU A 65 -13.80 4.26 -9.60
C LEU A 65 -13.93 5.06 -8.29
N ALA A 66 -15.15 5.22 -7.78
CA ALA A 66 -15.39 5.92 -6.53
C ALA A 66 -14.68 5.20 -5.36
N SER A 67 -14.85 3.88 -5.26
CA SER A 67 -14.16 3.06 -4.25
C SER A 67 -12.64 3.15 -4.40
N VAL A 68 -12.13 3.12 -5.63
CA VAL A 68 -10.68 3.29 -5.88
C VAL A 68 -10.18 4.65 -5.37
N GLY A 69 -10.93 5.73 -5.64
CA GLY A 69 -10.59 7.08 -5.17
C GLY A 69 -10.55 7.17 -3.64
N VAL A 70 -11.55 6.62 -2.96
CA VAL A 70 -11.57 6.56 -1.49
C VAL A 70 -10.36 5.80 -0.95
N LEU A 71 -10.09 4.61 -1.47
CA LEU A 71 -8.96 3.78 -1.02
C LEU A 71 -7.61 4.46 -1.26
N ALA A 72 -7.44 5.14 -2.39
CA ALA A 72 -6.25 5.94 -2.67
C ALA A 72 -6.10 7.09 -1.66
N GLY A 73 -7.20 7.77 -1.31
CA GLY A 73 -7.20 8.81 -0.28
C GLY A 73 -6.77 8.29 1.09
N VAL A 74 -7.29 7.14 1.52
CA VAL A 74 -6.90 6.51 2.79
C VAL A 74 -5.41 6.14 2.80
N GLU A 75 -4.89 5.60 1.69
CA GLU A 75 -3.46 5.26 1.58
C GLU A 75 -2.56 6.50 1.70
N VAL A 76 -2.93 7.62 1.04
CA VAL A 76 -2.21 8.89 1.14
C VAL A 76 -2.24 9.43 2.57
N ALA A 77 -3.43 9.49 3.19
CA ALA A 77 -3.57 9.93 4.57
C ALA A 77 -2.73 9.08 5.54
N GLY A 78 -2.78 7.75 5.39
CA GLY A 78 -1.96 6.82 6.15
C GLY A 78 -0.46 7.05 5.98
N ARG A 79 0.01 7.35 4.76
CA ARG A 79 1.42 7.69 4.51
C ARG A 79 1.83 8.98 5.20
N LEU A 80 1.00 10.01 5.14
CA LEU A 80 1.26 11.28 5.80
C LEU A 80 1.33 11.14 7.32
N LEU A 81 0.37 10.44 7.93
CA LEU A 81 0.37 10.16 9.38
C LEU A 81 1.62 9.37 9.81
N ARG A 82 2.04 8.37 9.02
CA ARG A 82 3.27 7.60 9.29
C ARG A 82 4.56 8.42 9.15
N ARG A 83 4.54 9.49 8.35
CA ARG A 83 5.67 10.43 8.22
C ARG A 83 5.66 11.42 9.39
N ALA A 84 4.50 11.98 9.72
CA ALA A 84 4.32 12.90 10.85
C ALA A 84 4.68 12.24 12.19
N GLY A 85 4.24 10.99 12.42
CA GLY A 85 4.57 10.25 13.64
C GLY A 85 6.04 9.83 13.77
N ARG A 86 6.88 10.05 12.75
CA ARG A 86 8.34 9.85 12.83
C ARG A 86 9.11 11.14 13.17
N ALA A 87 8.47 12.32 13.14
CA ALA A 87 9.16 13.59 13.08
C ALA A 87 9.43 14.32 14.43
N PRO A 88 8.71 14.09 15.55
CA PRO A 88 9.08 14.77 16.81
C PRO A 88 9.28 13.90 18.08
N GLY A 89 8.84 12.64 18.13
CA GLY A 89 8.79 11.88 19.41
C GLY A 89 10.11 11.30 19.93
N ARG A 90 11.25 11.52 19.25
CA ARG A 90 12.55 10.96 19.62
C ARG A 90 13.55 11.99 20.15
N ALA A 91 13.23 13.28 20.03
CA ALA A 91 14.06 14.37 20.55
C ALA A 91 13.80 14.63 22.04
N GLU A 92 12.57 14.41 22.53
CA GLU A 92 12.22 14.76 23.92
C GLU A 92 12.54 13.68 24.97
N MET A 93 13.03 12.51 24.57
CA MET A 93 13.31 11.39 25.50
C MET A 93 14.80 11.10 25.66
N SER A 94 15.67 12.00 25.19
CA SER A 94 17.13 11.93 25.36
C SER A 94 17.66 12.96 26.38
N GLU A 95 16.80 13.78 26.97
CA GLU A 95 17.12 14.76 28.01
C GLU A 95 16.35 14.43 29.31
N THR A 96 16.58 13.27 29.92
CA THR A 96 16.28 13.01 31.35
C THR A 96 17.18 11.93 31.91
#